data_AF-A0A6A5TIK9-F1
#
_entry.id   AF-A0A6A5TIK9-F1
#
_cell.length_a   1.000
_cell.length_b   1.000
_cell.length_c   1.000
_cell.angle_alpha   90.00
_cell.angle_beta   90.00
_cell.angle_gamma   90.00
#
_symmetry.space_group_name_H-M   'P 1'
#
loop_
_entity.id
_entity.type
_entity.pdbx_description
1 polymer ?
#
loop_
_entity_poly.entity_id
_entity_poly.type
_entity_poly.pdbx_seq_one_letter_code
_entity_poly.pdbx_strand_id
1 'polypeptide(L)'
;MRLADDGHHRTRDLQHCMVVPPLVKHAPEKLLAKQWLQAYQYATTFVPPLIISSTVCNILLAVRAPTNTIRVPYATAAVLTFSIIPWTLFGFEPTINGAGKWKVQQLLRGEEGWQDMPVQQGIFPSPTVHTATEEWKRWAEGKTMKHIASEWGRLNARRYIVTAMAVGFSMLGTCQWLSSPLPFTSVD
;
A
#
# COMPACT_ATOMS: atom_id res chain seq x y z
N MET A 1 -24.01 -29.50 24.73
CA MET A 1 -24.62 -28.18 24.99
C MET A 1 -23.59 -27.31 25.71
N ARG A 2 -23.47 -26.04 25.29
CA ARG A 2 -22.42 -25.03 25.60
C ARG A 2 -21.15 -25.11 24.77
N LEU A 3 -20.63 -24.02 24.23
CA LEU A 3 -21.18 -22.80 23.61
C LEU A 3 -19.98 -22.23 22.85
N ALA A 4 -20.20 -21.81 21.61
CA ALA A 4 -19.18 -21.10 20.84
C ALA A 4 -18.93 -19.74 21.47
N ASP A 5 -17.68 -19.42 21.75
CA ASP A 5 -17.24 -18.04 21.95
C ASP A 5 -15.75 -17.93 21.61
N ASP A 6 -15.45 -17.62 20.33
CA ASP A 6 -14.08 -17.29 19.90
C ASP A 6 -14.06 -16.41 18.63
N GLY A 7 -15.15 -15.67 18.39
CA GLY A 7 -15.35 -14.96 17.12
C GLY A 7 -15.29 -13.44 17.17
N HIS A 8 -15.34 -12.81 18.35
CA HIS A 8 -15.70 -11.40 18.45
C HIS A 8 -14.54 -10.39 18.63
N HIS A 9 -13.32 -10.86 18.85
CA HIS A 9 -12.18 -9.97 19.08
C HIS A 9 -11.37 -9.60 17.82
N ARG A 10 -11.61 -10.24 16.66
CA ARG A 10 -10.82 -10.01 15.44
C ARG A 10 -11.46 -9.03 14.43
N THR A 11 -12.55 -8.36 14.79
CA THR A 11 -13.28 -7.44 13.89
C THR A 11 -13.05 -5.95 14.19
N ARG A 12 -12.35 -5.60 15.27
CA ARG A 12 -12.12 -4.19 15.64
C ARG A 12 -11.04 -3.49 14.80
N ASP A 13 -10.12 -4.23 14.19
CA ASP A 13 -8.99 -3.64 13.45
C ASP A 13 -9.30 -3.26 11.98
N LEU A 14 -10.51 -3.54 11.50
CA LEU A 14 -10.88 -3.32 10.09
C LEU A 14 -11.65 -2.00 9.84
N GLN A 15 -11.93 -1.20 10.88
CA GLN A 15 -12.78 -0.01 10.77
C GLN A 15 -12.10 1.22 10.12
N HIS A 16 -10.80 1.17 9.81
CA HIS A 16 -10.05 2.38 9.45
C HIS A 16 -9.87 2.63 7.94
N CYS A 17 -10.30 1.72 7.07
CA CYS A 17 -10.38 1.97 5.62
C CYS A 17 -11.84 2.22 5.25
N MET A 18 -12.28 3.49 5.23
CA MET A 18 -13.70 3.91 5.13
C MET A 18 -14.54 3.17 4.06
N VAL A 19 -13.93 2.70 2.98
CA VAL A 19 -14.61 2.07 1.83
C VAL A 19 -14.59 0.54 1.84
N VAL A 20 -13.64 -0.10 2.54
CA VAL A 20 -13.44 -1.57 2.48
C VAL A 20 -14.53 -2.34 3.23
N PRO A 21 -14.89 -2.02 4.49
CA PRO A 21 -15.90 -2.75 5.25
C PRO A 21 -17.28 -2.84 4.58
N PRO A 22 -17.87 -1.77 4.02
CA PRO A 22 -19.18 -1.89 3.37
C PRO A 22 -19.14 -2.74 2.10
N LEU A 23 -18.10 -2.60 1.27
CA LEU A 23 -17.92 -3.41 0.05
C LEU A 23 -17.78 -4.89 0.40
N VAL A 24 -16.91 -5.19 1.35
CA VAL A 24 -16.64 -6.55 1.87
C VAL A 24 -17.90 -7.15 2.51
N LYS A 25 -18.75 -6.35 3.18
CA LYS A 25 -19.92 -6.86 3.87
C LYS A 25 -21.07 -7.23 2.92
N HIS A 26 -21.26 -6.48 1.83
CA HIS A 26 -22.49 -6.54 1.04
C HIS A 26 -22.32 -6.97 -0.41
N ALA A 27 -21.11 -6.91 -0.99
CA ALA A 27 -20.92 -7.28 -2.40
C ALA A 27 -20.88 -8.80 -2.60
N PRO A 28 -21.58 -9.35 -3.61
CA PRO A 28 -21.37 -10.72 -4.06
C PRO A 28 -19.91 -10.97 -4.46
N GLU A 29 -19.41 -12.19 -4.29
CA GLU A 29 -17.99 -12.54 -4.48
C GLU A 29 -17.41 -12.12 -5.84
N LYS A 30 -18.13 -12.38 -6.94
CA LYS A 30 -17.69 -11.99 -8.28
C LYS A 30 -17.65 -10.48 -8.49
N LEU A 31 -18.65 -9.76 -7.97
CA LEU A 31 -18.67 -8.30 -8.04
C LEU A 31 -17.52 -7.71 -7.22
N LEU A 32 -17.29 -8.24 -6.01
CA LEU A 32 -16.19 -7.84 -5.16
C LEU A 32 -14.83 -8.12 -5.82
N ALA A 33 -14.68 -9.25 -6.52
CA ALA A 33 -13.48 -9.56 -7.28
C ALA A 33 -13.18 -8.51 -8.35
N LYS A 34 -14.18 -8.11 -9.15
CA LYS A 34 -14.04 -7.04 -10.15
C LYS A 34 -13.69 -5.70 -9.51
N GLN A 35 -14.43 -5.31 -8.45
CA GLN A 35 -14.21 -4.05 -7.74
C GLN A 35 -12.81 -3.98 -7.11
N TRP A 36 -12.37 -5.06 -6.47
CA TRP A 36 -11.03 -5.14 -5.89
C TRP A 36 -9.95 -5.05 -6.95
N LEU A 37 -10.09 -5.76 -8.08
CA LEU A 37 -9.09 -5.73 -9.16
C LEU A 37 -8.97 -4.33 -9.75
N GLN A 38 -10.11 -3.68 -10.01
CA GLN A 38 -10.14 -2.32 -10.52
C GLN A 38 -9.51 -1.34 -9.53
N ALA A 39 -9.83 -1.45 -8.23
CA ALA A 39 -9.24 -0.60 -7.20
C ALA A 39 -7.72 -0.79 -7.11
N TYR A 40 -7.24 -2.04 -7.16
CA TYR A 40 -5.83 -2.38 -7.16
C TYR A 40 -5.11 -1.81 -8.38
N GLN A 41 -5.64 -2.03 -9.59
CA GLN A 41 -5.04 -1.52 -10.84
C GLN A 41 -5.04 0.02 -10.87
N TYR A 42 -6.15 0.64 -10.49
CA TYR A 42 -6.26 2.10 -10.45
C TYR A 42 -5.24 2.71 -9.47
N ALA A 43 -5.06 2.11 -8.29
CA ALA A 43 -4.08 2.55 -7.31
C ALA A 43 -2.64 2.58 -7.85
N THR A 44 -2.28 1.61 -8.70
CA THR A 44 -0.93 1.56 -9.30
C THR A 44 -0.66 2.69 -10.28
N THR A 45 -1.68 3.39 -10.78
CA THR A 45 -1.51 4.53 -11.70
C THR A 45 -1.02 5.79 -10.99
N PHE A 46 -1.45 6.03 -9.75
CA PHE A 46 -1.15 7.31 -9.05
C PHE A 46 -0.26 7.16 -7.82
N VAL A 47 -0.25 6.00 -7.14
CA VAL A 47 0.58 5.82 -5.95
C VAL A 47 2.07 5.92 -6.26
N PRO A 48 2.63 5.24 -7.29
CA PRO A 48 4.06 5.35 -7.57
C PRO A 48 4.51 6.78 -7.91
N PRO A 49 3.81 7.56 -8.77
CA PRO A 49 4.13 8.97 -8.99
C PRO A 49 4.16 9.81 -7.71
N LEU A 50 3.20 9.59 -6.79
CA LEU A 50 3.15 10.30 -5.50
C LEU A 50 4.32 9.94 -4.58
N ILE A 51 4.68 8.65 -4.51
CA ILE A 51 5.81 8.18 -3.70
C ILE A 51 7.13 8.74 -4.25
N ILE A 52 7.31 8.70 -5.58
CA ILE A 52 8.52 9.20 -6.23
C ILE A 52 8.65 10.71 -6.02
N SER A 53 7.58 11.49 -6.28
CA SER A 53 7.63 12.95 -6.12
C SER A 53 7.91 13.36 -4.68
N SER A 54 7.22 12.76 -3.70
CA SER A 54 7.47 13.02 -2.27
C SER A 54 8.90 12.66 -1.86
N THR A 55 9.43 11.53 -2.35
CA THR A 55 10.82 11.12 -2.10
C THR A 55 11.79 12.16 -2.65
N VAL A 56 11.62 12.58 -3.90
CA VAL A 56 12.48 13.59 -4.55
C VAL A 56 12.41 14.92 -3.80
N CYS A 57 11.22 15.39 -3.42
CA CYS A 57 11.07 16.62 -2.64
C CYS A 57 11.85 16.56 -1.32
N ASN A 58 11.72 15.47 -0.56
CA ASN A 58 12.45 15.32 0.70
C ASN A 58 13.97 15.19 0.50
N ILE A 59 14.43 14.53 -0.58
CA ILE A 59 15.86 14.51 -0.92
C ILE A 59 16.38 15.93 -1.21
N LEU A 60 15.64 16.71 -2.01
CA LEU A 60 16.03 18.08 -2.34
C LEU A 60 16.09 18.95 -1.08
N LEU A 61 15.12 18.82 -0.17
CA LEU A 61 15.14 19.51 1.12
C LEU A 61 16.33 19.09 1.98
N ALA A 62 16.66 17.79 2.04
CA ALA A 62 17.83 17.30 2.76
C ALA A 62 19.16 17.84 2.19
N VAL A 63 19.30 17.87 0.86
CA VAL A 63 20.49 18.40 0.18
C VAL A 63 20.66 19.90 0.45
N ARG A 64 19.57 20.65 0.50
CA ARG A 64 19.59 22.11 0.74
C ARG A 64 19.67 22.49 2.21
N ALA A 65 19.45 21.56 3.13
CA ALA A 65 19.45 21.82 4.56
C ALA A 65 20.84 22.28 5.06
N PRO A 66 20.92 23.39 5.82
CA PRO A 66 22.18 23.99 6.25
C PRO A 66 22.87 23.20 7.37
N THR A 67 22.11 22.47 8.18
CA THR A 67 22.61 21.71 9.31
C THR A 67 22.17 20.25 9.27
N ASN A 68 22.89 19.37 9.96
CA ASN A 68 22.50 17.97 10.08
C ASN A 68 21.19 17.79 10.84
N THR A 69 20.88 18.68 11.79
CA THR A 69 19.63 18.62 12.55
C THR A 69 18.41 18.73 11.62
N ILE A 70 18.47 19.61 10.61
CA ILE A 70 17.41 19.77 9.59
C ILE A 70 17.49 18.69 8.51
N ARG A 71 18.72 18.29 8.11
CA ARG A 71 18.95 17.33 7.03
C ARG A 71 18.45 15.92 7.36
N VAL A 72 18.72 15.44 8.57
CA VAL A 72 18.43 14.06 8.98
C VAL A 72 16.92 13.75 8.92
N PRO A 73 16.00 14.61 9.43
CA PRO A 73 14.57 14.41 9.29
C PRO A 73 14.11 14.28 7.83
N TYR A 74 14.55 15.17 6.94
CA TYR A 74 14.18 15.07 5.51
C TYR A 74 14.74 13.81 4.85
N ALA A 75 16.00 13.46 5.12
CA ALA A 75 16.59 12.22 4.61
C ALA A 75 15.80 10.98 5.11
N THR A 76 15.39 10.99 6.39
CA THR A 76 14.58 9.93 6.99
C THR A 76 13.21 9.85 6.33
N ALA A 77 12.55 10.99 6.10
CA ALA A 77 11.27 11.07 5.39
C ALA A 77 11.39 10.51 3.96
N ALA A 78 12.47 10.82 3.24
CA ALA A 78 12.75 10.29 1.92
C ALA A 78 12.91 8.76 1.93
N VAL A 79 13.71 8.21 2.86
CA VAL A 79 13.93 6.77 2.99
C VAL A 79 12.63 6.04 3.33
N LEU A 80 11.86 6.55 4.29
CA LEU A 80 10.57 5.96 4.68
C LEU A 80 9.59 5.95 3.50
N THR A 81 9.47 7.07 2.79
CA THR A 81 8.58 7.18 1.61
C THR A 81 9.04 6.22 0.51
N PHE A 82 10.33 6.21 0.18
CA PHE A 82 10.88 5.33 -0.86
C PHE A 82 10.73 3.85 -0.53
N SER A 83 10.86 3.46 0.74
CA SER A 83 10.75 2.07 1.21
C SER A 83 9.42 1.40 0.85
N ILE A 84 8.38 2.19 0.59
CA ILE A 84 7.06 1.69 0.16
C ILE A 84 7.15 0.95 -1.18
N ILE A 85 8.01 1.38 -2.11
CA ILE A 85 8.17 0.74 -3.43
C ILE A 85 8.69 -0.70 -3.30
N PRO A 86 9.90 -0.96 -2.75
CA PRO A 86 10.42 -2.32 -2.65
C PRO A 86 9.53 -3.21 -1.77
N TRP A 87 8.94 -2.67 -0.70
CA TRP A 87 7.99 -3.43 0.11
C TRP A 87 6.75 -3.85 -0.69
N THR A 88 6.26 -2.98 -1.57
CA THR A 88 5.12 -3.29 -2.44
C THR A 88 5.51 -4.33 -3.50
N LEU A 89 6.60 -4.10 -4.24
CA LEU A 89 7.00 -4.94 -5.38
C LEU A 89 7.49 -6.33 -4.97
N PHE A 90 8.20 -6.45 -3.85
CA PHE A 90 8.78 -7.73 -3.42
C PHE A 90 8.02 -8.38 -2.26
N GLY A 91 7.32 -7.59 -1.45
CA GLY A 91 6.49 -8.07 -0.37
C GLY A 91 5.07 -8.35 -0.85
N PHE A 92 4.30 -7.30 -1.17
CA PHE A 92 2.85 -7.44 -1.37
C PHE A 92 2.48 -8.08 -2.71
N GLU A 93 3.27 -7.79 -3.72
CA GLU A 93 2.96 -8.15 -5.09
C GLU A 93 2.95 -9.66 -5.36
N PRO A 94 3.99 -10.45 -5.00
CA PRO A 94 3.97 -11.90 -5.12
C PRO A 94 3.08 -12.61 -4.09
N THR A 95 2.59 -11.88 -3.08
CA THR A 95 1.83 -12.41 -1.94
C THR A 95 0.35 -12.03 -2.04
N ILE A 96 -0.13 -11.09 -1.22
CA ILE A 96 -1.54 -10.74 -1.09
C ILE A 96 -2.13 -10.15 -2.39
N ASN A 97 -1.39 -9.35 -3.15
CA ASN A 97 -1.88 -8.83 -4.43
C ASN A 97 -1.95 -9.95 -5.48
N GLY A 98 -0.90 -10.77 -5.57
CA GLY A 98 -0.86 -11.94 -6.44
C GLY A 98 -2.00 -12.91 -6.13
N ALA A 99 -2.20 -13.24 -4.85
CA ALA A 99 -3.30 -14.09 -4.38
C ALA A 99 -4.67 -13.52 -4.76
N GLY A 100 -4.86 -12.21 -4.61
CA GLY A 100 -6.06 -11.53 -5.06
C GLY A 100 -6.27 -11.64 -6.57
N LYS A 101 -5.24 -11.37 -7.38
CA LYS A 101 -5.30 -11.54 -8.84
C LYS A 101 -5.64 -12.98 -9.24
N TRP A 102 -4.99 -13.96 -8.62
CA TRP A 102 -5.28 -15.37 -8.86
C TRP A 102 -6.74 -15.72 -8.52
N LYS A 103 -7.24 -15.29 -7.34
CA LYS A 103 -8.62 -15.54 -6.92
C LYS A 103 -9.62 -14.89 -7.87
N VAL A 104 -9.36 -13.66 -8.32
CA VAL A 104 -10.19 -12.98 -9.33
C VAL A 104 -10.27 -13.82 -10.60
N GLN A 105 -9.13 -14.28 -11.11
CA GLN A 105 -9.10 -15.14 -12.31
C GLN A 105 -9.89 -16.44 -12.09
N GLN A 106 -9.77 -17.10 -10.93
CA GLN A 106 -10.55 -18.31 -10.66
C GLN A 106 -12.06 -18.05 -10.60
N LEU A 107 -12.48 -16.92 -10.03
CA LEU A 107 -13.90 -16.58 -9.88
C LEU A 107 -14.56 -16.12 -11.19
N LEU A 108 -13.78 -15.48 -12.08
CA LEU A 108 -14.29 -14.90 -13.32
C LEU A 108 -13.98 -15.76 -14.56
N ARG A 109 -13.26 -16.87 -14.40
CA ARG A 109 -12.96 -17.80 -15.51
C ARG A 109 -14.26 -18.25 -16.19
N GLY A 110 -14.30 -18.12 -17.52
CA GLY A 110 -15.45 -18.50 -18.33
C GLY A 110 -16.62 -17.51 -18.29
N GLU A 111 -16.48 -16.37 -17.61
CA GLU A 111 -17.46 -15.29 -17.66
C GLU A 111 -17.34 -14.50 -18.96
N GLU A 112 -18.46 -14.08 -19.52
CA GLU A 112 -18.49 -13.30 -20.76
C GLU A 112 -17.71 -11.98 -20.59
N GLY A 113 -16.84 -11.68 -21.56
CA GLY A 113 -16.01 -10.48 -21.55
C GLY A 113 -14.80 -10.53 -20.59
N TRP A 114 -14.61 -11.61 -19.83
CA TRP A 114 -13.41 -11.80 -19.03
C TRP A 114 -12.28 -12.42 -19.86
N GLN A 115 -11.05 -11.91 -19.67
CA GLN A 115 -9.83 -12.48 -20.24
C GLN A 115 -8.89 -12.88 -19.10
N ASP A 116 -8.37 -14.10 -19.17
CA ASP A 116 -7.42 -14.61 -18.19
C ASP A 116 -6.13 -13.79 -18.21
N MET A 117 -5.62 -13.46 -17.01
CA MET A 117 -4.39 -12.69 -16.88
C MET A 117 -3.19 -13.52 -17.37
N PRO A 118 -2.31 -12.94 -18.21
CA PRO A 118 -1.10 -13.63 -18.63
C PRO A 118 -0.14 -13.81 -17.46
N VAL A 119 0.77 -14.77 -17.55
CA VAL A 119 1.84 -14.96 -16.55
C VAL A 119 2.85 -13.82 -16.67
N GLN A 120 3.31 -13.29 -15.53
CA GLN A 120 4.38 -12.30 -15.49
C GLN A 120 5.60 -12.75 -16.31
N GLN A 121 6.08 -11.85 -17.18
CA GLN A 121 7.37 -11.99 -17.86
C GLN A 121 8.32 -10.91 -17.36
N GLY A 122 9.58 -11.27 -17.12
CA GLY A 122 10.58 -10.34 -16.59
C GLY A 122 10.52 -10.13 -15.07
N ILE A 123 11.35 -9.19 -14.59
CA ILE A 123 11.67 -9.03 -13.16
C ILE A 123 10.69 -8.09 -12.44
N PHE A 124 10.17 -7.08 -13.14
CA PHE A 124 9.30 -6.07 -12.53
C PHE A 124 7.84 -6.48 -12.63
N PRO A 125 7.14 -6.61 -11.49
CA PRO A 125 5.77 -7.07 -11.51
C PRO A 125 4.82 -6.03 -12.11
N SER A 126 3.76 -6.51 -12.78
CA SER A 126 2.73 -5.68 -13.40
C SER A 126 1.34 -5.89 -12.75
N PRO A 127 0.53 -4.82 -12.65
CA PRO A 127 -0.84 -4.91 -12.13
C PRO A 127 -1.81 -5.68 -13.05
N THR A 128 -1.44 -5.93 -14.31
CA THR A 128 -2.30 -6.59 -15.31
C THR A 128 -1.95 -8.05 -15.57
N VAL A 129 -0.94 -8.58 -14.88
CA VAL A 129 -0.44 -9.95 -15.10
C VAL A 129 -0.42 -10.72 -13.79
N HIS A 130 -0.34 -12.04 -13.90
CA HIS A 130 -0.32 -12.93 -12.77
C HIS A 130 1.05 -12.95 -12.08
N THR A 131 1.09 -12.64 -10.79
CA THR A 131 2.33 -12.53 -9.98
C THR A 131 2.36 -13.42 -8.72
N ALA A 132 1.26 -14.12 -8.39
CA ALA A 132 1.21 -14.92 -7.17
C ALA A 132 2.20 -16.09 -7.19
N THR A 133 2.92 -16.26 -6.09
CA THR A 133 3.70 -17.48 -5.79
C THR A 133 2.79 -18.68 -5.56
N GLU A 134 3.30 -19.90 -5.75
CA GLU A 134 2.53 -21.13 -5.54
C GLU A 134 1.99 -21.26 -4.12
N GLU A 135 2.76 -20.84 -3.11
CA GLU A 135 2.31 -20.81 -1.71
C GLU A 135 1.06 -19.92 -1.55
N TRP A 136 1.08 -18.74 -2.14
CA TRP A 136 -0.03 -17.79 -2.03
C TRP A 136 -1.24 -18.15 -2.90
N LYS A 137 -1.06 -18.91 -3.98
CA LYS A 137 -2.16 -19.57 -4.71
C LYS A 137 -2.87 -20.58 -3.82
N ARG A 138 -2.12 -21.50 -3.19
CA ARG A 138 -2.66 -22.50 -2.25
C ARG A 138 -3.34 -21.85 -1.05
N TRP A 139 -2.75 -20.79 -0.50
CA TRP A 139 -3.39 -20.00 0.55
C TRP A 139 -4.72 -19.43 0.06
N ALA A 140 -4.77 -18.86 -1.14
CA ALA A 140 -5.96 -18.25 -1.70
C ALA A 140 -7.06 -19.28 -2.03
N GLU A 141 -6.74 -20.51 -2.43
CA GLU A 141 -7.71 -21.57 -2.75
C GLU A 141 -8.78 -21.69 -1.66
N GLY A 142 -8.36 -21.81 -0.39
CA GLY A 142 -9.25 -21.94 0.77
C GLY A 142 -9.88 -20.65 1.28
N LYS A 143 -9.70 -19.50 0.59
CA LYS A 143 -10.22 -18.19 1.03
C LYS A 143 -11.27 -17.64 0.08
N THR A 144 -12.21 -16.90 0.65
CA THR A 144 -13.15 -16.05 -0.10
C THR A 144 -12.48 -14.77 -0.55
N MET A 145 -12.98 -14.14 -1.62
CA MET A 145 -12.52 -12.83 -2.05
C MET A 145 -12.74 -11.78 -0.96
N LYS A 146 -13.83 -11.90 -0.19
CA LYS A 146 -14.07 -11.08 1.00
C LYS A 146 -12.90 -11.11 2.00
N HIS A 147 -12.38 -12.30 2.29
CA HIS A 147 -11.24 -12.47 3.19
C HIS A 147 -9.98 -11.84 2.61
N ILE A 148 -9.69 -12.12 1.34
CA ILE A 148 -8.50 -11.58 0.65
C ILE A 148 -8.55 -10.05 0.58
N ALA A 149 -9.69 -9.46 0.21
CA ALA A 149 -9.87 -8.01 0.15
C ALA A 149 -9.72 -7.34 1.53
N SER A 150 -10.21 -7.99 2.58
CA SER A 150 -10.06 -7.50 3.96
C SER A 150 -8.60 -7.51 4.40
N GLU A 151 -7.89 -8.61 4.14
CA GLU A 151 -6.48 -8.76 4.48
C GLU A 151 -5.59 -7.81 3.67
N TRP A 152 -5.89 -7.65 2.38
CA TRP A 152 -5.29 -6.64 1.53
C TRP A 152 -5.49 -5.24 2.12
N GLY A 153 -6.71 -4.86 2.51
CA GLY A 153 -7.00 -3.58 3.14
C GLY A 153 -6.23 -3.36 4.45
N ARG A 154 -6.14 -4.39 5.30
CA ARG A 154 -5.39 -4.36 6.56
C ARG A 154 -3.89 -4.17 6.34
N LEU A 155 -3.30 -4.88 5.38
CA LEU A 155 -1.90 -4.74 5.02
C LEU A 155 -1.62 -3.37 4.39
N ASN A 156 -2.53 -2.87 3.55
CA ASN A 156 -2.46 -1.51 2.99
C ASN A 156 -2.46 -0.45 4.09
N ALA A 157 -3.25 -0.61 5.15
CA ALA A 157 -3.30 0.34 6.26
C ALA A 157 -1.93 0.51 6.95
N ARG A 158 -1.07 -0.51 6.95
CA ARG A 158 0.29 -0.40 7.48
C ARG A 158 1.16 0.56 6.67
N ARG A 159 0.91 0.72 5.36
CA ARG A 159 1.62 1.72 4.53
C ARG A 159 1.27 3.13 4.95
N TYR A 160 0.04 3.39 5.44
CA TYR A 160 -0.33 4.70 5.98
C TYR A 160 0.46 5.07 7.24
N ILE A 161 0.83 4.08 8.07
CA ILE A 161 1.69 4.33 9.23
C ILE A 161 3.06 4.84 8.77
N VAL A 162 3.66 4.19 7.77
CA VAL A 162 4.94 4.62 7.19
C VAL A 162 4.83 6.01 6.57
N THR A 163 3.76 6.29 5.82
CA THR A 163 3.51 7.61 5.27
C THR A 163 3.33 8.67 6.36
N ALA A 164 2.58 8.38 7.43
CA ALA A 164 2.39 9.30 8.55
C ALA A 164 3.70 9.62 9.27
N MET A 165 4.56 8.61 9.48
CA MET A 165 5.90 8.83 10.02
C MET A 165 6.75 9.71 9.09
N ALA A 166 6.73 9.44 7.77
CA ALA A 166 7.47 10.25 6.80
C ALA A 166 7.01 11.72 6.80
N VAL A 167 5.70 11.97 6.88
CA VAL A 167 5.14 13.32 7.04
C VAL A 167 5.63 13.96 8.33
N GLY A 168 5.58 13.25 9.46
CA GLY A 168 6.07 13.77 10.75
C GLY A 168 7.55 14.17 10.72
N PHE A 169 8.41 13.36 10.10
CA PHE A 169 9.83 13.70 9.92
C PHE A 169 10.03 14.90 8.99
N SER A 170 9.29 14.97 7.89
CA SER A 170 9.35 16.11 6.98
C SER A 170 8.94 17.41 7.68
N MET A 171 7.84 17.39 8.44
CA MET A 171 7.37 18.51 9.27
C MET A 171 8.41 18.92 10.32
N LEU A 172 9.04 17.97 11.00
CA LEU A 172 10.09 18.25 11.97
C LEU A 172 11.26 19.01 11.33
N GLY A 173 11.72 18.55 10.16
CA GLY A 173 12.75 19.23 9.38
C GLY A 173 12.33 20.66 9.01
N THR A 174 11.06 20.87 8.63
CA THR A 174 10.54 22.20 8.30
C THR A 174 10.51 23.12 9.51
N CYS A 175 9.99 22.66 10.66
CA CYS A 175 9.95 23.45 11.88
C CYS A 175 11.35 23.85 12.36
N GLN A 176 12.32 22.94 12.29
CA GLN A 176 13.71 23.22 12.64
C GLN A 176 14.38 24.21 11.68
N TRP A 177 14.06 24.13 10.39
CA TRP A 177 14.54 25.10 9.41
C TRP A 177 14.01 26.49 9.72
N LEU A 178 12.70 26.62 9.95
CA LEU A 178 12.07 27.90 10.27
C LEU A 178 12.53 28.50 11.61
N SER A 179 12.98 27.64 12.53
CA SER A 179 13.52 28.07 13.84
C SER A 179 15.01 28.43 13.79
N SER A 180 15.68 28.22 12.64
CA SER A 180 17.10 28.54 12.50
C SER A 180 17.28 30.03 12.22
N PRO A 181 18.29 30.70 12.83
CA PRO A 181 18.57 32.11 12.55
C PRO A 181 18.76 32.34 11.06
N LEU A 182 18.08 33.32 10.48
CA LEU A 182 18.31 33.69 9.09
C LEU A 182 19.77 34.18 8.94
N PRO A 183 20.50 33.75 7.90
CA PRO A 183 21.88 34.18 7.66
C PRO A 183 22.03 35.67 7.30
N PHE A 184 20.97 36.47 7.34
CA PHE A 184 20.95 37.88 6.92
C PHE A 184 20.63 38.85 8.08
N THR A 185 21.32 38.72 9.22
CA THR A 185 21.22 39.69 10.34
C THR A 185 22.54 40.35 10.73
N SER A 186 23.53 40.39 9.83
CA SER A 186 24.68 41.28 9.96
C SER A 186 24.86 42.10 8.69
N VAL A 187 24.15 43.23 8.62
CA VAL A 187 24.56 44.36 7.80
C VAL A 187 24.93 45.44 8.80
N ASP A 188 26.23 45.53 9.09
CA ASP A 188 26.85 46.72 9.68
C ASP A 188 26.95 47.81 8.60
#